data_AF-A0A960G6R0-F1
#
_entry.id   AF-A0A960G6R0-F1
#
_cell.length_a   1.000
_cell.length_b   1.000
_cell.length_c   1.000
_cell.angle_alpha   90.00
_cell.angle_beta   90.00
_cell.angle_gamma   90.00
#
_symmetry.space_group_name_H-M   'P 1'
#
loop_
_entity.id
_entity.type
_entity.pdbx_description
1 polymer ?
#
loop_
_entity_poly.entity_id
_entity_poly.type
_entity_poly.pdbx_seq_one_letter_code
_entity_poly.pdbx_strand_id
1 'polypeptide(L)'
;MLEYTLVPADLAAFAAWRSAEAGDADPRRRRMRVAGAWLAGSIAYVVVFAISALPLLVNLELLLAGLVEFVDVAVGLAVGWWEWRNGRMAAWLLRRGNLTRARVALEKSGTARRVWLDADGLNVAAGERTAQVGWTGITGVTETDAHVFVHTGAEAAHVIPRRAGSEVDILVAELRRHVS
;
A
#
# COMPACT_ATOMS: atom_id res chain seq x y z
N MET A 1 26.04 12.72 -7.27
CA MET A 1 25.85 11.51 -6.44
C MET A 1 24.95 11.88 -5.28
N LEU A 2 23.93 11.08 -4.99
CA LEU A 2 22.94 11.30 -3.93
C LEU A 2 22.97 10.11 -2.98
N GLU A 3 23.06 10.37 -1.68
CA GLU A 3 22.97 9.34 -0.64
C GLU A 3 21.77 9.60 0.26
N TYR A 4 21.03 8.56 0.59
CA TYR A 4 19.86 8.67 1.44
C TYR A 4 19.51 7.35 2.13
N THR A 5 18.69 7.45 3.17
CA THR A 5 18.13 6.30 3.86
C THR A 5 16.65 6.17 3.53
N LEU A 6 16.29 5.01 2.98
CA LEU A 6 14.91 4.63 2.79
C LEU A 6 14.28 4.20 4.11
N VAL A 7 13.05 4.64 4.34
CA VAL A 7 12.18 4.17 5.42
C VAL A 7 11.02 3.36 4.83
N PRO A 8 10.36 2.49 5.60
CA PRO A 8 9.24 1.70 5.10
C PRO A 8 8.12 2.53 4.46
N ALA A 9 7.94 3.78 4.93
CA ALA A 9 6.96 4.69 4.36
C ALA A 9 7.25 5.06 2.89
N ASP A 10 8.51 5.08 2.45
CA ASP A 10 8.86 5.43 1.06
C ASP A 10 8.43 4.34 0.09
N LEU A 11 8.76 3.08 0.41
CA LEU A 11 8.37 1.96 -0.43
C LEU A 11 6.85 1.75 -0.40
N ALA A 12 6.21 2.00 0.76
CA ALA A 12 4.77 1.98 0.86
C ALA A 12 4.10 3.11 0.06
N ALA A 13 4.74 4.28 -0.07
CA ALA A 13 4.26 5.40 -0.87
C ALA A 13 4.23 5.04 -2.36
N PHE A 14 5.27 4.37 -2.90
CA PHE A 14 5.26 3.88 -4.28
C PHE A 14 4.13 2.87 -4.52
N ALA A 15 3.96 1.90 -3.61
CA ALA A 15 2.88 0.91 -3.71
C ALA A 15 1.49 1.57 -3.64
N ALA A 16 1.33 2.61 -2.82
CA ALA A 16 0.10 3.38 -2.74
C ALA A 16 -0.16 4.18 -4.02
N TRP A 17 0.85 4.89 -4.54
CA TRP A 17 0.76 5.64 -5.80
C TRP A 17 0.37 4.72 -6.96
N ARG A 18 1.04 3.57 -7.12
CA ARG A 18 0.69 2.55 -8.12
C ARG A 18 -0.76 2.07 -8.02
N SER A 19 -1.22 1.82 -6.80
CA SER A 19 -2.61 1.37 -6.57
C SER A 19 -3.64 2.46 -6.89
N ALA A 20 -3.27 3.74 -6.71
CA ALA A 20 -4.11 4.88 -7.06
C ALA A 20 -4.19 5.05 -8.58
N GLU A 21 -3.05 4.95 -9.27
CA GLU A 21 -2.94 5.06 -10.73
C GLU A 21 -3.72 3.93 -11.44
N ALA A 22 -3.62 2.70 -10.93
CA ALA A 22 -4.36 1.56 -11.47
C ALA A 22 -5.87 1.60 -11.16
N GLY A 23 -6.30 2.42 -10.20
CA GLY A 23 -7.71 2.59 -9.84
C GLY A 23 -8.44 1.28 -9.53
N ASP A 24 -9.57 1.04 -10.21
CA ASP A 24 -10.37 -0.18 -10.06
C ASP A 24 -9.80 -1.39 -10.82
N ALA A 25 -8.83 -1.18 -11.71
CA ALA A 25 -8.13 -2.27 -12.40
C ALA A 25 -7.13 -2.99 -11.48
N ASP A 26 -6.80 -2.44 -10.30
CA ASP A 26 -5.93 -3.11 -9.33
C ASP A 26 -6.66 -4.29 -8.65
N PRO A 27 -6.26 -5.55 -8.94
CA PRO A 27 -6.88 -6.71 -8.32
C PRO A 27 -6.68 -6.75 -6.79
N ARG A 28 -5.63 -6.11 -6.27
CA ARG A 28 -5.36 -6.03 -4.83
C ARG A 28 -6.39 -5.14 -4.15
N ARG A 29 -6.73 -3.99 -4.75
CA ARG A 29 -7.74 -3.08 -4.22
C ARG A 29 -9.11 -3.74 -4.17
N ARG A 30 -9.50 -4.47 -5.22
CA ARG A 30 -10.75 -5.26 -5.23
C ARG A 30 -10.77 -6.32 -4.14
N ARG A 31 -9.69 -7.10 -3.99
CA ARG A 31 -9.58 -8.12 -2.93
C ARG A 31 -9.68 -7.50 -1.54
N MET A 32 -9.03 -6.36 -1.32
CA MET A 32 -9.05 -5.68 -0.01
C MET A 32 -10.39 -5.02 0.30
N ARG A 33 -11.17 -4.60 -0.71
CA ARG A 33 -12.57 -4.17 -0.51
C ARG A 33 -13.44 -5.32 0.00
N VAL A 34 -13.30 -6.51 -0.59
CA VAL A 34 -14.03 -7.70 -0.12
C VAL A 34 -13.57 -8.08 1.28
N ALA A 35 -12.27 -8.14 1.53
CA ALA A 35 -11.73 -8.46 2.85
C ALA A 35 -12.14 -7.44 3.93
N GLY A 36 -12.11 -6.14 3.59
CA GLY A 36 -12.52 -5.06 4.50
C GLY A 36 -14.02 -5.12 4.82
N ALA A 37 -14.86 -5.39 3.82
CA ALA A 37 -16.31 -5.58 3.99
C ALA A 37 -16.63 -6.76 4.91
N TRP A 38 -16.00 -7.91 4.67
CA TRP A 38 -16.16 -9.10 5.53
C TRP A 38 -15.67 -8.82 6.95
N LEU A 39 -14.49 -8.21 7.10
CA LEU A 39 -13.95 -7.90 8.42
C LEU A 39 -14.85 -6.94 9.21
N ALA A 40 -15.31 -5.86 8.58
CA ALA A 40 -16.19 -4.89 9.23
C ALA A 40 -17.55 -5.51 9.59
N GLY A 41 -18.15 -6.28 8.67
CA GLY A 41 -19.41 -6.97 8.91
C GLY A 41 -19.31 -8.02 10.03
N SER A 42 -18.24 -8.82 10.05
CA SER A 42 -18.00 -9.80 11.12
C SER A 42 -17.76 -9.14 12.47
N ILE A 43 -17.01 -8.04 12.54
CA ILE A 43 -16.81 -7.29 13.79
C ILE A 43 -18.15 -6.75 14.29
N ALA A 44 -18.96 -6.14 13.42
CA ALA A 44 -20.27 -5.62 13.80
C ALA A 44 -21.18 -6.74 14.31
N TYR A 45 -21.27 -7.86 13.57
CA TYR A 45 -22.04 -9.03 13.98
C TYR A 45 -21.64 -9.52 15.37
N VAL A 46 -20.34 -9.76 15.62
CA VAL A 46 -19.86 -10.28 16.92
C VAL A 46 -20.22 -9.33 18.06
N VAL A 47 -20.11 -8.02 17.85
CA VAL A 47 -20.45 -7.02 18.87
C VAL A 47 -21.95 -7.02 19.17
N VAL A 48 -22.81 -7.02 18.15
CA VAL A 48 -24.26 -7.00 18.37
C VAL A 48 -24.75 -8.33 18.96
N PHE A 49 -24.24 -9.46 18.46
CA PHE A 49 -24.51 -10.79 19.00
C PHE A 49 -24.19 -10.90 20.49
N ALA A 50 -23.00 -10.43 20.89
CA ALA A 50 -22.55 -10.50 22.28
C ALA A 50 -23.46 -9.70 23.24
N ILE A 51 -24.09 -8.62 22.76
CA ILE A 51 -24.93 -7.74 23.57
C ILE A 51 -26.40 -8.18 23.56
N SER A 52 -26.86 -8.87 22.50
CA SER A 52 -28.29 -9.12 22.27
C SER A 52 -28.68 -10.60 22.31
N ALA A 53 -28.26 -11.41 21.33
CA ALA A 53 -28.62 -12.84 21.26
C ALA A 53 -27.93 -13.67 22.36
N LEU A 54 -26.69 -13.34 22.71
CA LEU A 54 -25.91 -14.12 23.69
C LEU A 54 -26.57 -14.18 25.08
N PRO A 55 -27.05 -13.07 25.69
CA PRO A 55 -27.81 -13.14 26.95
C PRO A 55 -29.07 -14.01 26.86
N LEU A 56 -29.79 -13.96 25.74
CA LEU A 56 -31.02 -14.74 25.53
C LEU A 56 -30.72 -16.24 25.41
N LEU A 57 -29.62 -16.60 24.74
CA LEU A 57 -29.13 -17.97 24.68
C LEU A 57 -28.75 -18.50 26.05
N VAL A 58 -28.07 -17.68 26.87
CA VAL A 58 -27.72 -18.03 28.25
C VAL A 58 -28.98 -18.23 29.11
N ASN A 59 -30.03 -17.43 28.88
CA ASN A 59 -31.31 -17.56 29.56
C ASN A 59 -32.24 -18.63 28.96
N LEU A 60 -31.79 -19.41 27.98
CA LEU A 60 -32.55 -20.46 27.29
C LEU A 60 -33.82 -19.96 26.57
N GLU A 61 -33.91 -18.68 26.24
CA GLU A 61 -35.01 -18.08 25.49
C GLU A 61 -34.82 -18.28 23.97
N LEU A 62 -34.78 -19.55 23.53
CA LEU A 62 -34.32 -19.93 22.19
C LEU A 62 -35.08 -19.28 21.03
N LEU A 63 -36.39 -19.07 21.16
CA LEU A 63 -37.20 -18.47 20.11
C LEU A 63 -36.88 -16.99 19.93
N LEU A 64 -36.75 -16.25 21.03
CA LEU A 64 -36.40 -14.83 20.99
C LEU A 64 -34.94 -14.66 20.54
N ALA A 65 -34.04 -15.50 21.03
CA ALA A 65 -32.66 -15.55 20.59
C ALA A 65 -32.56 -15.76 19.06
N GLY A 66 -33.34 -16.68 18.51
CA GLY A 66 -33.38 -16.92 17.06
C GLY A 66 -33.86 -15.70 16.27
N LEU A 67 -34.87 -14.97 16.76
CA LEU A 67 -35.36 -13.75 16.11
C LEU A 67 -34.31 -12.62 16.16
N VAL A 68 -33.64 -12.45 17.30
CA VAL A 68 -32.59 -11.43 17.47
C VAL A 68 -31.37 -11.76 16.61
N GLU A 69 -30.99 -13.03 16.51
CA GLU A 69 -29.90 -13.49 15.63
C GLU A 69 -30.10 -13.07 14.17
N PHE A 70 -31.33 -13.16 13.64
CA PHE A 70 -31.61 -12.67 12.29
C PHE A 70 -31.34 -11.17 12.14
N VAL A 71 -31.63 -10.38 13.18
CA VAL A 71 -31.34 -8.95 13.20
C VAL A 71 -29.83 -8.71 13.25
N ASP A 72 -29.09 -9.48 14.06
CA ASP A 72 -27.64 -9.36 14.19
C ASP A 72 -26.93 -9.64 12.88
N VAL A 73 -27.35 -10.70 12.18
CA VAL A 73 -26.85 -11.03 10.84
C VAL A 73 -27.18 -9.91 9.84
N ALA A 74 -28.41 -9.38 9.85
CA ALA A 74 -28.80 -8.29 8.97
C ALA A 74 -27.96 -7.02 9.21
N VAL A 75 -27.66 -6.70 10.47
CA VAL A 75 -26.78 -5.58 10.84
C VAL A 75 -25.35 -5.82 10.35
N GLY A 76 -24.80 -7.02 10.56
CA GLY A 76 -23.47 -7.39 10.05
C GLY A 76 -23.36 -7.24 8.53
N LEU A 77 -24.36 -7.72 7.78
CA LEU A 77 -24.43 -7.57 6.33
C LEU A 77 -24.55 -6.10 5.90
N ALA A 78 -25.38 -5.31 6.59
CA ALA A 78 -25.55 -3.89 6.29
C ALA A 78 -24.25 -3.11 6.50
N VAL A 79 -23.52 -3.37 7.59
CA VAL A 79 -22.20 -2.76 7.84
C VAL A 79 -21.18 -3.21 6.81
N GLY A 80 -21.14 -4.50 6.48
CA GLY A 80 -20.25 -5.03 5.44
C GLY A 80 -20.50 -4.38 4.07
N TRP A 81 -21.76 -4.21 3.68
CA TRP A 81 -22.14 -3.52 2.45
C TRP A 81 -21.75 -2.04 2.47
N TRP A 82 -21.99 -1.35 3.59
CA TRP A 82 -21.58 0.03 3.77
C TRP A 82 -20.06 0.18 3.65
N GLU A 83 -19.29 -0.71 4.26
CA GLU A 83 -17.83 -0.71 4.14
C GLU A 83 -17.37 -1.06 2.72
N TRP A 84 -18.04 -1.98 2.02
CA TRP A 84 -17.73 -2.27 0.62
C TRP A 84 -17.85 -1.02 -0.27
N ARG A 85 -18.83 -0.15 0.00
CA ARG A 85 -19.04 1.11 -0.71
C ARG A 85 -18.02 2.19 -0.33
N ASN A 86 -17.69 2.32 0.95
CA ASN A 86 -16.82 3.40 1.46
C ASN A 86 -15.32 3.05 1.44
N GLY A 87 -14.96 1.77 1.59
CA GLY A 87 -13.61 1.26 1.48
C GLY A 87 -12.62 1.75 2.54
N ARG A 88 -13.07 2.19 3.72
CA ARG A 88 -12.20 2.74 4.77
C ARG A 88 -11.29 1.66 5.38
N MET A 89 -11.89 0.54 5.79
CA MET A 89 -11.17 -0.66 6.25
C MET A 89 -10.29 -1.23 5.14
N ALA A 90 -10.78 -1.25 3.91
CA ALA A 90 -10.01 -1.71 2.76
C ALA A 90 -8.73 -0.89 2.53
N ALA A 91 -8.84 0.45 2.58
CA ALA A 91 -7.70 1.36 2.48
C ALA A 91 -6.73 1.19 3.64
N TRP A 92 -7.24 1.01 4.86
CA TRP A 92 -6.41 0.73 6.03
C TRP A 92 -5.64 -0.60 5.90
N LEU A 93 -6.31 -1.67 5.45
CA LEU A 93 -5.70 -2.98 5.20
C LEU A 93 -4.62 -2.91 4.13
N LEU A 94 -4.89 -2.22 3.02
CA LEU A 94 -3.90 -1.98 1.96
C LEU A 94 -2.67 -1.26 2.49
N ARG A 95 -2.87 -0.15 3.21
CA ARG A 95 -1.78 0.63 3.80
C ARG A 95 -0.94 -0.23 4.76
N ARG A 96 -1.60 -0.99 5.64
CA ARG A 96 -0.92 -1.87 6.59
C ARG A 96 -0.13 -2.97 5.89
N GLY A 97 -0.74 -3.62 4.89
CA GLY A 97 -0.07 -4.65 4.09
C GLY A 97 1.14 -4.11 3.33
N ASN A 98 1.04 -2.92 2.74
CA ASN A 98 2.15 -2.27 2.04
C ASN A 98 3.29 -1.92 3.01
N LEU A 99 2.99 -1.40 4.20
CA LEU A 99 4.00 -1.11 5.22
C LEU A 99 4.73 -2.39 5.69
N THR A 100 4.01 -3.48 5.92
CA THR A 100 4.63 -4.76 6.32
C THR A 100 5.55 -5.28 5.22
N ARG A 101 5.10 -5.27 3.96
CA ARG A 101 5.94 -5.70 2.82
C ARG A 101 7.16 -4.79 2.63
N ALA A 102 6.98 -3.48 2.80
CA ALA A 102 8.07 -2.50 2.74
C ALA A 102 9.14 -2.77 3.81
N ARG A 103 8.73 -3.08 5.05
CA ARG A 103 9.66 -3.46 6.13
C ARG A 103 10.48 -4.69 5.75
N VAL A 104 9.81 -5.76 5.35
CA VAL A 104 10.47 -7.01 4.93
C VAL A 104 11.41 -6.78 3.73
N ALA A 105 11.01 -5.94 2.78
CA ALA A 105 11.86 -5.61 1.62
C ALA A 105 13.11 -4.83 2.04
N LEU A 106 13.00 -3.88 2.97
CA LEU A 106 14.14 -3.12 3.49
C LEU A 106 15.06 -3.97 4.35
N GLU A 107 14.53 -4.86 5.18
CA GLU A 107 15.32 -5.82 5.96
C GLU A 107 16.20 -6.69 5.04
N LYS A 108 15.67 -7.09 3.87
CA LYS A 108 16.40 -7.92 2.90
C LYS A 108 17.38 -7.15 2.01
N SER A 109 17.13 -5.87 1.75
CA SER A 109 17.87 -5.07 0.76
C SER A 109 18.71 -3.93 1.37
N GLY A 110 18.65 -3.75 2.69
CA GLY A 110 19.23 -2.61 3.38
C GLY A 110 18.44 -1.32 3.15
N THR A 111 18.66 -0.36 4.04
CA THR A 111 17.99 0.95 4.04
C THR A 111 18.82 2.04 3.38
N ALA A 112 20.15 1.94 3.46
CA ALA A 112 21.06 2.88 2.80
C ALA A 112 21.00 2.73 1.28
N ARG A 113 20.90 3.87 0.59
CA ARG A 113 20.90 3.96 -0.86
C ARG A 113 21.87 5.04 -1.31
N ARG A 114 22.61 4.73 -2.36
CA ARG A 114 23.41 5.69 -3.11
C ARG A 114 22.97 5.63 -4.56
N VAL A 115 22.70 6.78 -5.14
CA VAL A 115 22.21 6.93 -6.50
C VAL A 115 23.09 7.93 -7.26
N TRP A 116 23.52 7.57 -8.45
CA TRP A 116 24.24 8.48 -9.34
C TRP A 116 23.95 8.14 -10.79
N LEU A 117 24.16 9.14 -11.65
CA LEU A 117 24.10 8.99 -13.10
C LEU A 117 25.52 8.93 -13.64
N ASP A 118 25.72 8.16 -14.69
CA ASP A 118 26.90 8.17 -15.53
C ASP A 118 26.49 8.17 -17.02
N ALA A 119 27.46 7.98 -17.91
CA ALA A 119 27.21 7.96 -19.35
C ALA A 119 26.27 6.81 -19.78
N ASP A 120 26.24 5.72 -19.02
CA ASP A 120 25.54 4.49 -19.38
C ASP A 120 24.13 4.43 -18.77
N GLY A 121 23.90 5.10 -17.64
CA GLY A 121 22.57 5.21 -17.06
C GLY A 121 22.52 5.56 -15.58
N LEU A 122 21.52 4.98 -14.90
CA LEU A 122 21.27 5.13 -13.47
C LEU A 122 21.94 4.00 -12.70
N ASN A 123 22.80 4.37 -11.76
CA ASN A 123 23.39 3.44 -10.82
C ASN A 123 22.73 3.58 -9.45
N VAL A 124 22.40 2.44 -8.84
CA VAL A 124 21.80 2.35 -7.51
C VAL A 124 22.56 1.33 -6.68
N ALA A 125 23.22 1.80 -5.63
CA ALA A 125 23.87 0.95 -4.64
C ALA A 125 23.02 0.82 -3.37
N ALA A 126 23.01 -0.38 -2.82
CA ALA A 126 22.22 -0.87 -1.71
C ALA A 126 23.08 -1.79 -0.84
N GLY A 127 23.78 -1.22 0.14
CA GLY A 127 24.83 -1.95 0.87
C GLY A 127 25.95 -2.37 -0.08
N GLU A 128 26.27 -3.67 -0.13
CA GLU A 128 27.29 -4.23 -1.03
C GLU A 128 26.80 -4.49 -2.45
N ARG A 129 25.48 -4.38 -2.70
CA ARG A 129 24.91 -4.63 -4.01
C ARG A 129 24.84 -3.34 -4.80
N THR A 130 25.31 -3.36 -6.04
CA THR A 130 25.13 -2.27 -7.00
C THR A 130 24.34 -2.81 -8.19
N ALA A 131 23.31 -2.08 -8.60
CA ALA A 131 22.55 -2.32 -9.81
C ALA A 131 22.73 -1.13 -10.75
N GLN A 132 22.99 -1.41 -12.01
CA GLN A 132 23.04 -0.42 -13.08
C GLN A 132 21.83 -0.62 -13.98
N VAL A 133 21.13 0.46 -14.26
CA VAL A 133 20.00 0.48 -15.18
C VAL A 133 20.38 1.40 -16.32
N GLY A 134 20.60 0.82 -17.50
CA GLY A 134 20.92 1.59 -18.69
C GLY A 134 19.77 2.53 -19.07
N TRP A 135 20.07 3.59 -19.83
CA TRP A 135 19.06 4.60 -20.23
C TRP A 135 17.81 3.99 -20.88
N THR A 136 17.95 2.98 -21.73
CA THR A 136 16.84 2.28 -22.38
C THR A 136 15.96 1.47 -21.42
N GLY A 137 16.48 1.14 -20.23
CA GLY A 137 15.74 0.48 -19.16
C GLY A 137 14.89 1.45 -18.34
N ILE A 138 15.12 2.76 -18.44
CA ILE A 138 14.34 3.77 -17.74
C ILE A 138 13.10 4.10 -18.58
N THR A 139 11.94 3.63 -18.15
CA THR A 139 10.69 3.76 -18.92
C THR A 139 9.92 5.04 -18.61
N GLY A 140 10.30 5.76 -17.55
CA GLY A 140 9.67 7.01 -17.18
C GLY A 140 10.11 7.54 -15.83
N VAL A 141 9.79 8.80 -15.56
CA VAL A 141 10.01 9.45 -14.27
C VAL A 141 8.70 10.08 -13.83
N THR A 142 8.22 9.71 -12.65
CA THR A 142 7.05 10.34 -12.02
C THR A 142 7.48 11.09 -10.78
N GLU A 143 7.00 12.32 -10.66
CA GLU A 143 7.26 13.17 -9.50
C GLU A 143 5.99 13.39 -8.71
N THR A 144 6.16 13.39 -7.40
CA THR A 144 5.16 13.80 -6.41
C THR A 144 5.80 14.83 -5.50
N ASP A 145 5.02 15.46 -4.64
CA ASP A 145 5.52 16.45 -3.68
C ASP A 145 6.53 15.87 -2.68
N ALA A 146 6.51 14.55 -2.46
CA ALA A 146 7.35 13.87 -1.46
C ALA A 146 8.41 12.93 -2.06
N HIS A 147 8.18 12.40 -3.26
CA HIS A 147 8.99 11.35 -3.87
C HIS A 147 9.15 11.53 -5.37
N VAL A 148 10.27 11.03 -5.87
CA VAL A 148 10.52 10.76 -7.29
C VAL A 148 10.53 9.25 -7.47
N PHE A 149 9.80 8.77 -8.47
CA PHE A 149 9.76 7.38 -8.89
C PHE A 149 10.41 7.26 -10.27
N VAL A 150 11.54 6.56 -10.36
CA VAL A 150 12.22 6.27 -11.62
C VAL A 150 11.84 4.88 -12.06
N HIS A 151 11.00 4.76 -13.08
CA HIS A 151 10.44 3.49 -13.54
C HIS A 151 11.48 2.73 -14.37
N THR A 152 11.66 1.45 -14.04
CA THR A 152 12.60 0.55 -14.70
C THR A 152 11.92 -0.68 -15.32
N GLY A 153 10.59 -0.64 -15.38
CA GLY A 153 9.73 -1.68 -15.91
C GLY A 153 8.27 -1.43 -15.53
N ALA A 154 7.36 -2.29 -16.00
CA ALA A 154 5.91 -2.12 -15.79
C ALA A 154 5.49 -2.12 -14.31
N GLU A 155 6.26 -2.78 -13.43
CA GLU A 155 5.97 -2.89 -12.00
C GLU A 155 7.14 -2.49 -11.09
N ALA A 156 8.22 -1.95 -11.65
CA ALA A 156 9.46 -1.68 -10.93
C ALA A 156 9.82 -0.21 -11.02
N ALA A 157 10.14 0.40 -9.87
CA ALA A 157 10.70 1.73 -9.81
C ALA A 157 11.71 1.88 -8.67
N HIS A 158 12.69 2.75 -8.89
CA HIS A 158 13.55 3.25 -7.83
C HIS A 158 12.85 4.43 -7.14
N VAL A 159 12.75 4.34 -5.81
CA VAL A 159 12.13 5.38 -4.98
C VAL A 159 13.21 6.29 -4.43
N ILE A 160 13.08 7.59 -4.72
CA ILE A 160 13.99 8.63 -4.26
C ILE A 160 13.17 9.65 -3.46
N PRO A 161 13.33 9.73 -2.13
CA PRO A 161 12.56 10.66 -1.32
C PRO A 161 13.13 12.08 -1.46
N ARG A 162 12.28 13.09 -1.65
CA ARG A 162 12.72 14.49 -1.81
C ARG A 162 13.41 15.07 -0.58
N ARG A 163 13.14 14.50 0.60
CA ARG A 163 13.88 14.85 1.84
C ARG A 163 15.37 14.50 1.80
N ALA A 164 15.84 13.80 0.76
CA ALA A 164 17.26 13.50 0.57
C ALA A 164 18.09 14.74 0.20
N GLY A 165 17.46 15.85 -0.23
CA GLY A 165 18.15 17.11 -0.51
C GLY A 165 17.77 17.70 -1.88
N SER A 166 18.24 18.92 -2.13
CA SER A 166 18.04 19.64 -3.41
C SER A 166 18.73 18.97 -4.59
N GLU A 167 19.71 18.10 -4.33
CA GLU A 167 20.39 17.28 -5.34
C GLU A 167 19.44 16.32 -6.06
N VAL A 168 18.27 16.03 -5.46
CA VAL A 168 17.19 15.27 -6.11
C VAL A 168 16.67 16.01 -7.34
N ASP A 169 16.53 17.33 -7.29
CA ASP A 169 16.02 18.11 -8.42
C ASP A 169 17.03 18.16 -9.57
N ILE A 170 18.34 18.21 -9.25
CA ILE A 170 19.42 18.11 -10.24
C ILE A 170 19.38 16.74 -10.92
N LEU A 171 19.24 15.68 -10.13
CA LEU A 171 19.12 14.30 -10.63
C LEU A 171 17.91 14.15 -11.58
N VAL A 172 16.75 14.68 -11.18
CA VAL A 172 15.53 14.64 -11.99
C VAL A 172 15.69 15.41 -13.30
N ALA A 173 16.28 16.60 -13.26
CA ALA A 173 16.53 17.41 -14.44
C ALA A 173 17.39 16.64 -15.46
N GLU A 174 18.40 15.92 -14.98
CA GLU A 174 19.29 15.13 -15.84
C GLU A 174 18.60 13.86 -16.38
N LEU A 175 17.80 13.16 -15.56
CA LEU A 175 16.99 12.02 -16.02
C LEU A 175 16.04 12.43 -17.14
N ARG A 176 15.39 13.59 -17.02
CA ARG A 176 14.44 14.10 -18.01
C ARG A 176 15.08 14.39 -19.37
N ARG A 177 16.37 14.71 -19.42
CA ARG A 177 17.10 14.95 -20.69
C ARG A 177 17.27 13.67 -21.51
N HIS A 178 17.19 12.50 -20.88
CA HIS A 178 17.47 11.21 -21.52
C HIS A 178 16.22 10.36 -21.76
N VAL A 179 15.11 10.66 -21.09
CA VAL A 179 13.86 9.86 -21.11
C VAL A 179 12.76 10.51 -21.96
N SER A 180 13.03 11.67 -22.59
CA SER A 180 12.08 12.41 -23.44
C SER A 180 11.86 11.76 -24.81
#